data_AF-A0A914V3D5-F1
#
_entry.id   AF-A0A914V3D5-F1
#
_cell.length_a   1.000
_cell.length_b   1.000
_cell.length_c   1.000
_cell.angle_alpha   90.00
_cell.angle_beta   90.00
_cell.angle_gamma   90.00
#
_symmetry.space_group_name_H-M   'P 1'
#
loop_
_entity.id
_entity.type
_entity.pdbx_description
1 polymer ?
#
loop_
_entity_poly.entity_id
_entity_poly.type
_entity_poly.pdbx_seq_one_letter_code
_entity_poly.pdbx_strand_id
1 'polypeptide(L)'
;VIVSSDGTNGLCIEHSVAEGIVIINMAESAIRYVQEKLHNKQVAPATRLLQPKPLEWNVGSKEMELLEKLKRHFDDLAHDLDMQVMVFKEFGKNLPKANQISPDGFVQLAMQLAYFKLHGHLVSTYESAAIRRFRIGRVDNIRAATPEALAWVQSMASSGTSAV
;
A
#
# COMPACT_ATOMS: atom_id res chain seq x y z
N VAL A 1 -5.38 5.74 -13.20
CA VAL A 1 -5.08 7.02 -12.53
C VAL A 1 -6.40 7.65 -12.15
N ILE A 2 -6.53 8.12 -10.92
CA ILE A 2 -7.73 8.80 -10.41
C ILE A 2 -7.34 10.26 -10.20
N VAL A 3 -8.09 11.17 -10.82
CA VAL A 3 -7.95 12.62 -10.67
C VAL A 3 -9.31 13.16 -10.27
N SER A 4 -9.47 13.52 -9.00
CA SER A 4 -10.74 13.98 -8.46
C SER A 4 -10.80 15.50 -8.47
N SER A 5 -12.01 16.06 -8.60
CA SER A 5 -12.24 17.51 -8.65
C SER A 5 -11.92 18.22 -7.34
N ASP A 6 -11.93 17.51 -6.22
CA ASP A 6 -11.57 18.00 -4.88
C ASP A 6 -10.05 18.00 -4.63
N GLY A 7 -9.25 17.55 -5.60
CA GLY A 7 -7.79 17.42 -5.49
C GLY A 7 -7.31 16.07 -4.95
N THR A 8 -8.21 15.16 -4.59
CA THR A 8 -7.86 13.80 -4.16
C THR A 8 -7.43 12.97 -5.37
N ASN A 9 -6.14 12.65 -5.46
CA ASN A 9 -5.55 11.96 -6.61
C ASN A 9 -4.87 10.67 -6.20
N GLY A 10 -4.86 9.67 -7.08
CA GLY A 10 -4.25 8.38 -6.76
C GLY A 10 -4.20 7.39 -7.90
N LEU A 11 -3.86 6.16 -7.56
CA LEU A 11 -3.75 5.03 -8.47
C LEU A 11 -4.54 3.84 -7.89
N CYS A 12 -5.38 3.23 -8.73
CA CYS A 12 -5.95 1.91 -8.49
C CYS A 12 -5.35 0.98 -9.54
N ILE A 13 -4.70 -0.09 -9.11
CA ILE A 13 -3.86 -0.94 -9.95
C ILE A 13 -4.25 -2.40 -9.76
N GLU A 14 -4.37 -3.12 -10.87
CA GLU A 14 -4.53 -4.57 -10.87
C GLU A 14 -3.19 -5.23 -10.46
N HIS A 15 -3.20 -6.08 -9.45
CA HIS A 15 -1.98 -6.54 -8.76
C HIS A 15 -1.28 -7.72 -9.44
N SER A 16 -1.94 -8.43 -10.38
CA SER A 16 -1.36 -9.59 -11.07
C SER A 16 -0.14 -9.20 -11.92
N VAL A 17 -0.09 -7.97 -12.43
CA VAL A 17 0.95 -7.53 -13.37
C VAL A 17 2.25 -7.09 -12.68
N ALA A 18 2.20 -6.52 -11.48
CA ALA A 18 3.37 -5.91 -10.84
C ALA A 18 3.21 -5.74 -9.32
N GLU A 19 4.35 -5.60 -8.64
CA GLU A 19 4.44 -5.27 -7.21
C GLU A 19 4.45 -3.77 -6.95
N GLY A 20 4.10 -3.38 -5.72
CA GLY A 20 4.02 -1.97 -5.31
C GLY A 20 5.26 -1.13 -5.65
N ILE A 21 6.47 -1.67 -5.52
CA ILE A 21 7.71 -0.92 -5.84
C ILE A 21 7.79 -0.49 -7.31
N VAL A 22 7.26 -1.28 -8.24
CA VAL A 22 7.25 -0.92 -9.67
C VAL A 22 6.26 0.22 -9.90
N ILE A 23 5.10 0.15 -9.26
CA ILE A 23 4.04 1.16 -9.36
C ILE A 23 4.48 2.49 -8.75
N ILE A 24 5.13 2.47 -7.58
CA ILE A 24 5.66 3.68 -6.93
C ILE A 24 6.71 4.34 -7.82
N ASN A 25 7.67 3.57 -8.37
CA ASN A 25 8.67 4.12 -9.28
C ASN A 25 8.06 4.77 -10.53
N MET A 26 7.01 4.15 -11.09
CA MET A 26 6.26 4.72 -12.22
C MET A 26 5.58 6.04 -11.82
N ALA A 27 4.90 6.06 -10.67
CA ALA A 27 4.20 7.24 -10.17
C ALA A 27 5.17 8.40 -9.90
N GLU A 28 6.29 8.13 -9.22
CA GLU A 28 7.32 9.12 -8.95
C GLU A 28 7.96 9.65 -10.24
N SER A 29 8.19 8.78 -11.23
CA SER A 29 8.72 9.20 -12.53
C SER A 29 7.78 10.17 -13.24
N ALA A 30 6.48 9.88 -13.23
CA ALA A 30 5.46 10.77 -13.79
C ALA A 30 5.41 12.11 -13.03
N ILE A 31 5.48 12.09 -11.70
CA ILE A 31 5.51 13.31 -10.87
C ILE A 31 6.74 14.15 -11.19
N ARG A 32 7.94 13.54 -11.23
CA ARG A 32 9.19 14.24 -11.59
C ARG A 32 9.10 14.88 -12.97
N TYR A 33 8.61 14.12 -13.96
CA TYR A 33 8.43 14.62 -15.31
C TYR A 33 7.53 15.87 -15.36
N VAL A 34 6.40 15.84 -14.66
CA VAL A 34 5.48 16.98 -14.58
C VAL A 34 6.15 18.19 -13.91
N GLN A 35 6.85 17.97 -12.79
CA GLN A 35 7.57 19.03 -12.09
C GLN A 35 8.64 19.69 -12.98
N GLU A 36 9.42 18.92 -13.71
CA GLU A 36 10.44 19.42 -14.65
C GLU A 36 9.83 20.23 -15.80
N LYS A 37 8.72 19.75 -16.39
CA LYS A 37 8.07 20.43 -17.52
C LYS A 37 7.38 21.72 -17.11
N LEU A 38 6.75 21.74 -15.94
CA LEU A 38 6.16 22.95 -15.36
C LEU A 38 7.24 23.98 -15.03
N HIS A 39 8.35 23.56 -14.43
CA HIS A 39 9.49 24.44 -14.12
C HIS A 39 10.05 25.10 -15.39
N ASN A 40 10.23 24.32 -16.46
CA ASN A 40 10.81 24.79 -17.71
C ASN A 40 9.81 25.53 -18.63
N LYS A 41 8.55 25.71 -18.21
CA LYS A 41 7.44 26.28 -19.02
C LYS A 41 7.32 25.62 -20.40
N GLN A 42 7.74 24.36 -20.52
CA GLN A 42 7.73 23.60 -21.77
C GLN A 42 6.40 22.86 -21.93
N VAL A 43 5.32 23.62 -22.13
CA VAL A 43 4.05 23.05 -22.59
C VAL A 43 3.92 23.43 -24.05
N ALA A 44 4.22 22.49 -24.94
CA ALA A 44 3.99 22.71 -26.36
C ALA A 44 2.49 22.91 -26.58
N PRO A 45 2.08 23.95 -27.34
CA PRO A 45 0.67 24.11 -27.71
C PRO A 45 0.20 22.87 -28.46
N ALA A 46 -1.02 22.42 -28.18
CA ALA A 46 -1.60 21.27 -28.86
C ALA A 46 -1.67 21.56 -30.36
N THR A 47 -0.88 20.83 -31.15
CA THR A 47 -0.83 20.97 -32.61
C THR A 47 -2.08 20.43 -33.30
N ARG A 48 -2.89 19.63 -32.59
CA ARG A 48 -4.13 19.04 -33.09
C ARG A 48 -5.15 18.90 -31.96
N LEU A 49 -6.33 19.45 -32.17
CA LEU A 49 -7.50 19.19 -31.32
C LEU A 49 -8.07 17.82 -31.70
N LEU A 50 -7.80 16.80 -30.89
CA LEU A 50 -8.46 15.51 -30.99
C LEU A 50 -9.75 15.56 -30.17
N GLN A 51 -10.88 15.22 -30.80
CA GLN A 51 -12.13 15.02 -30.08
C GLN A 51 -12.16 13.59 -29.53
N PRO A 52 -12.26 13.39 -28.20
CA PRO A 52 -12.41 12.06 -27.63
C PRO A 52 -13.68 11.39 -28.18
N LYS A 53 -13.57 10.12 -28.60
CA LYS A 53 -14.71 9.33 -29.04
C LYS A 53 -15.36 8.66 -27.81
N PRO A 54 -16.65 8.91 -27.52
CA PRO A 54 -17.37 8.18 -26.48
C PRO A 54 -17.39 6.68 -26.77
N LEU A 55 -17.23 5.85 -25.73
CA LEU A 55 -17.45 4.42 -25.82
C LEU A 55 -18.94 4.16 -25.53
N GLU A 56 -19.62 3.53 -26.48
CA GLU A 56 -21.05 3.20 -26.39
C GLU A 56 -21.24 1.72 -26.05
N TRP A 57 -22.24 1.45 -25.21
CA TRP A 57 -22.58 0.10 -24.75
C TRP A 57 -24.07 -0.14 -24.94
N ASN A 58 -24.45 -1.28 -25.50
CA ASN A 58 -25.84 -1.72 -25.54
C ASN A 58 -26.09 -2.65 -24.36
N VAL A 59 -26.89 -2.20 -23.40
CA VAL A 59 -27.14 -2.90 -22.14
C VAL A 59 -28.58 -3.42 -22.15
N GLY A 60 -28.74 -4.74 -22.22
CA GLY A 60 -30.06 -5.39 -22.21
C GLY A 60 -30.61 -5.54 -20.78
N SER A 61 -31.82 -6.09 -20.68
CA SER A 61 -32.50 -6.27 -19.39
C SER A 61 -31.75 -7.20 -18.43
N LYS A 62 -31.12 -8.26 -18.95
CA LYS A 62 -30.32 -9.21 -18.15
C LYS A 62 -29.05 -8.55 -17.62
N GLU A 63 -28.39 -7.75 -18.45
CA GLU A 63 -27.19 -7.02 -18.06
C GLU A 63 -27.52 -5.94 -17.02
N MET A 64 -28.67 -5.26 -17.16
CA MET A 64 -29.16 -4.31 -16.15
C MET A 64 -29.43 -4.99 -14.80
N GLU A 65 -30.06 -6.16 -14.79
CA GLU A 65 -30.28 -6.93 -13.55
C GLU A 65 -28.95 -7.33 -12.89
N LEU A 66 -27.97 -7.76 -13.71
CA LEU A 66 -26.63 -8.07 -13.23
C LEU A 66 -25.93 -6.85 -12.65
N LEU A 67 -26.02 -5.68 -13.30
CA LEU A 67 -25.43 -4.43 -12.80
C LEU A 67 -26.01 -4.03 -11.46
N GLU A 68 -27.33 -4.13 -11.27
CA GLU A 68 -27.97 -3.85 -9.98
C GLU A 68 -27.49 -4.79 -8.88
N LYS A 69 -27.31 -6.07 -9.21
CA LYS A 69 -26.75 -7.05 -8.26
C LYS A 69 -25.30 -6.72 -7.92
N LEU A 70 -24.46 -6.41 -8.91
CA LEU A 70 -23.05 -6.10 -8.70
C LEU A 70 -22.85 -4.78 -7.94
N LYS A 71 -23.73 -3.81 -8.15
CA LYS A 71 -23.73 -2.56 -7.39
C LYS A 71 -23.98 -2.82 -5.91
N ARG A 72 -25.02 -3.59 -5.56
CA ARG A 72 -25.29 -3.96 -4.16
C ARG A 72 -24.11 -4.71 -3.55
N HIS A 73 -23.52 -5.64 -4.30
CA HIS A 73 -22.35 -6.36 -3.83
C HIS A 73 -21.13 -5.45 -3.60
N PHE A 74 -20.91 -4.48 -4.48
CA PHE A 74 -19.86 -3.48 -4.30
C PHE A 74 -20.13 -2.60 -3.09
N ASP A 75 -21.38 -2.16 -2.88
CA ASP A 75 -21.77 -1.40 -1.70
C ASP A 75 -21.51 -2.22 -0.44
N ASP A 76 -21.88 -3.51 -0.40
CA ASP A 76 -21.59 -4.40 0.75
C ASP A 76 -20.08 -4.48 1.04
N LEU A 77 -19.25 -4.66 0.02
CA LEU A 77 -17.78 -4.70 0.17
C LEU A 77 -17.22 -3.37 0.68
N ALA A 78 -17.77 -2.24 0.22
CA ALA A 78 -17.35 -0.92 0.68
C ALA A 78 -17.74 -0.66 2.13
N HIS A 79 -18.91 -1.15 2.56
CA HIS A 79 -19.36 -1.02 3.96
C HIS A 79 -18.60 -1.93 4.93
N ASP A 80 -18.13 -3.09 4.47
CA ASP A 80 -17.35 -4.05 5.28
C ASP A 80 -15.87 -3.63 5.46
N LEU A 81 -15.37 -2.70 4.63
CA LEU A 81 -13.99 -2.23 4.70
C LEU A 81 -13.78 -1.22 5.85
N ASP A 82 -13.09 -1.66 6.90
CA ASP A 82 -12.54 -0.77 7.93
C ASP A 82 -11.10 -0.36 7.58
N MET A 83 -10.86 0.93 7.34
CA MET A 83 -9.56 1.47 6.93
C MET A 83 -9.23 2.76 7.66
N GLN A 84 -8.05 2.80 8.28
CA GLN A 84 -7.49 4.01 8.88
C GLN A 84 -6.08 4.29 8.33
N VAL A 85 -5.84 5.54 7.93
CA VAL A 85 -4.51 6.02 7.53
C VAL A 85 -3.89 6.76 8.70
N MET A 86 -2.81 6.20 9.26
CA MET A 86 -2.04 6.82 10.34
C MET A 86 -0.72 7.39 9.80
N VAL A 87 -0.51 8.70 9.99
CA VAL A 87 0.77 9.37 9.72
C VAL A 87 1.52 9.53 11.04
N PHE A 88 2.43 8.61 11.33
CA PHE A 88 3.32 8.67 12.50
C PHE A 88 4.41 9.75 12.29
N LYS A 89 4.56 10.68 13.24
CA LYS A 89 5.39 11.90 13.08
C LYS A 89 6.50 12.02 14.12
N GLU A 90 6.49 11.18 15.14
CA GLU A 90 7.37 11.23 16.30
C GLU A 90 8.82 10.91 15.92
N PHE A 91 9.00 9.95 15.00
CA PHE A 91 10.28 9.66 14.38
C PHE A 91 10.08 8.92 13.04
N GLY A 92 11.18 8.74 12.30
CA GLY A 92 11.23 7.89 11.11
C GLY A 92 12.47 6.99 11.13
N LYS A 93 12.99 6.66 9.95
CA LYS A 93 14.15 5.75 9.78
C LYS A 93 15.41 6.12 10.56
N ASN A 94 15.55 7.36 11.00
CA ASN A 94 16.76 7.85 11.69
C ASN A 94 16.95 7.19 13.06
N LEU A 95 15.86 6.98 13.82
CA LEU A 95 15.91 6.38 15.16
C LEU A 95 16.37 4.92 15.15
N PRO A 96 15.77 4.00 14.38
CA PRO A 96 16.26 2.62 14.33
C PRO A 96 17.68 2.55 13.76
N LYS A 97 18.02 3.37 12.76
CA LYS A 97 19.39 3.42 12.20
C LYS A 97 20.43 3.88 13.22
N ALA A 98 20.12 4.86 14.06
CA ALA A 98 21.03 5.31 15.12
C ALA A 98 21.33 4.20 16.15
N ASN A 99 20.43 3.23 16.29
CA ASN A 99 20.57 2.06 17.15
C ASN A 99 21.06 0.81 16.39
N GLN A 100 21.53 0.96 15.14
CA GLN A 100 22.01 -0.14 14.29
C GLN A 100 20.93 -1.21 13.99
N ILE A 101 19.65 -0.80 14.00
CA ILE A 101 18.52 -1.67 13.69
C ILE A 101 17.99 -1.32 12.30
N SER A 102 17.61 -2.35 11.52
CA SER A 102 16.90 -2.16 10.25
C SER A 102 15.57 -1.44 10.52
N PRO A 103 15.26 -0.31 9.84
CA PRO A 103 13.97 0.36 10.00
C PRO A 103 12.77 -0.53 9.73
N ASP A 104 12.91 -1.44 8.76
CA ASP A 104 11.88 -2.40 8.37
C ASP A 104 11.63 -3.44 9.47
N GLY A 105 12.69 -4.10 9.94
CA GLY A 105 12.62 -5.04 11.06
C GLY A 105 12.12 -4.39 12.36
N PHE A 106 12.44 -3.12 12.59
CA PHE A 106 11.91 -2.36 13.73
C PHE A 106 10.39 -2.20 13.65
N VAL A 107 9.86 -1.82 12.48
CA VAL A 107 8.42 -1.67 12.27
C VAL A 107 7.71 -3.03 12.32
N GLN A 108 8.30 -4.09 11.76
CA GLN A 108 7.77 -5.45 11.85
C GLN A 108 7.60 -5.89 13.31
N LEU A 109 8.63 -5.71 14.14
CA LEU A 109 8.54 -6.03 15.57
C LEU A 109 7.50 -5.16 16.29
N ALA A 110 7.43 -3.86 15.98
CA ALA A 110 6.40 -2.98 16.54
C ALA A 110 4.97 -3.46 16.20
N MET A 111 4.74 -3.96 14.98
CA MET A 111 3.46 -4.56 14.58
C MET A 111 3.18 -5.86 15.35
N GLN A 112 4.19 -6.73 15.54
CA GLN A 112 4.04 -7.93 16.37
C GLN A 112 3.66 -7.57 17.82
N LEU A 113 4.30 -6.55 18.41
CA LEU A 113 3.99 -6.09 19.76
C LEU A 113 2.58 -5.49 19.86
N ALA A 114 2.19 -4.67 18.89
CA ALA A 114 0.85 -4.11 18.84
C ALA A 114 -0.20 -5.23 18.81
N TYR A 115 -0.05 -6.18 17.88
CA TYR A 115 -0.95 -7.32 17.76
C TYR A 115 -1.00 -8.16 19.06
N PHE A 116 0.16 -8.47 19.64
CA PHE A 116 0.23 -9.22 20.89
C PHE A 116 -0.44 -8.50 22.06
N LYS A 117 -0.29 -7.17 22.18
CA LYS A 117 -0.97 -6.39 23.24
C LYS A 117 -2.50 -6.37 23.08
N LEU A 118 -2.99 -6.43 21.85
CA LEU A 118 -4.41 -6.45 21.52
C LEU A 118 -5.05 -7.84 21.73
N HIS A 119 -4.32 -8.92 21.39
CA HIS A 119 -4.90 -10.25 21.27
C HIS A 119 -4.28 -11.31 22.20
N GLY A 120 -3.13 -11.05 22.82
CA GLY A 120 -2.45 -11.96 23.75
C GLY A 120 -1.66 -13.10 23.09
N HIS A 121 -1.57 -13.15 21.76
CA HIS A 121 -0.78 -14.13 21.02
C HIS A 121 -0.28 -13.54 19.69
N LEU A 122 0.67 -14.23 19.04
CA LEU A 122 1.06 -13.92 17.66
C LEU A 122 0.25 -14.75 16.66
N VAL A 123 0.32 -14.36 15.39
CA VAL A 123 -0.32 -15.06 14.26
C VAL A 123 0.61 -15.15 13.06
N SER A 124 0.29 -16.05 12.13
CA SER A 124 1.03 -16.18 10.86
C SER A 124 1.02 -14.83 10.12
N THR A 125 2.14 -14.12 10.19
CA THR A 125 2.31 -12.81 9.56
C THR A 125 3.02 -12.96 8.23
N TYR A 126 2.43 -12.39 7.18
CA TYR A 126 3.02 -12.31 5.85
C TYR A 126 3.71 -10.95 5.65
N GLU A 127 4.95 -10.98 5.20
CA GLU A 127 5.68 -9.82 4.72
C GLU A 127 6.23 -10.10 3.32
N SER A 128 6.01 -9.18 2.40
CA SER A 128 6.44 -9.34 1.01
C SER A 128 7.95 -9.11 0.85
N ALA A 129 8.67 -10.13 0.39
CA ALA A 129 10.10 -10.05 0.11
C ALA A 129 10.37 -10.09 -1.40
N ALA A 130 10.86 -8.99 -1.96
CA ALA A 130 11.19 -8.93 -3.38
C ALA A 130 12.34 -9.89 -3.75
N ILE A 131 12.05 -10.83 -4.65
CA ILE A 131 13.03 -11.77 -5.20
C ILE A 131 13.50 -11.37 -6.61
N ARG A 132 13.40 -10.07 -6.93
CA ARG A 132 13.72 -9.47 -8.25
C ARG A 132 15.20 -9.60 -8.67
N ARG A 133 16.06 -10.14 -7.79
CA ARG A 133 17.44 -10.54 -8.13
C ARG A 133 17.46 -11.75 -9.07
N PHE A 134 16.38 -12.52 -9.12
CA PHE A 134 16.21 -13.66 -10.02
C PHE A 134 15.36 -13.26 -11.23
N ARG A 135 15.59 -13.96 -12.36
CA ARG A 135 14.82 -13.76 -13.60
C ARG A 135 13.34 -14.01 -13.33
N ILE A 136 12.47 -13.05 -13.71
CA ILE A 136 11.02 -13.10 -13.50
C ILE A 136 10.64 -13.16 -11.99
N GLY A 137 11.58 -12.83 -11.09
CA GLY A 137 11.33 -12.80 -9.66
C GLY A 137 10.24 -11.81 -9.28
N ARG A 138 9.23 -12.29 -8.54
CA ARG A 138 8.16 -11.50 -7.92
C ARG A 138 8.50 -11.27 -6.45
N VAL A 139 7.76 -11.94 -5.57
CA VAL A 139 7.91 -11.86 -4.12
C VAL A 139 7.88 -13.25 -3.52
N ASP A 140 8.53 -13.40 -2.38
CA ASP A 140 8.35 -14.52 -1.46
C ASP A 140 7.87 -13.98 -0.09
N ASN A 141 7.68 -14.84 0.89
CA ASN A 141 7.14 -14.50 2.20
C ASN A 141 8.22 -14.48 3.29
N ILE A 142 8.43 -13.33 3.94
CA ILE A 142 9.09 -13.25 5.24
C ILE A 142 8.05 -13.52 6.33
N ARG A 143 8.30 -14.54 7.15
CA ARG A 143 7.45 -14.90 8.28
C ARG A 143 7.88 -14.11 9.52
N ALA A 144 7.31 -12.92 9.71
CA ALA A 144 7.71 -12.00 10.78
C ALA A 144 7.39 -12.50 12.21
N ALA A 145 6.44 -13.42 12.36
CA ALA A 145 6.09 -14.01 13.65
C ALA A 145 7.04 -15.17 14.03
N THR A 146 8.26 -14.84 14.44
CA THR A 146 9.27 -15.83 14.85
C THR A 146 9.20 -16.15 16.36
N PRO A 147 9.84 -17.25 16.82
CA PRO A 147 9.97 -17.53 18.25
C PRO A 147 10.66 -16.41 19.04
N GLU A 148 11.65 -15.74 18.45
CA GLU A 148 12.36 -14.60 19.06
C GLU A 148 11.43 -13.39 19.19
N ALA A 149 10.63 -13.11 18.16
CA ALA A 149 9.61 -12.06 18.22
C ALA A 149 8.61 -12.36 19.35
N LEU A 150 8.15 -13.61 19.48
CA LEU A 150 7.25 -14.03 20.57
C LEU A 150 7.86 -13.79 21.95
N ALA A 151 9.10 -14.23 22.16
CA ALA A 151 9.80 -14.03 23.43
C ALA A 151 9.96 -12.54 23.76
N TRP A 152 10.29 -11.73 22.76
CA TRP A 152 10.43 -10.28 22.92
C TRP A 152 9.10 -9.60 23.26
N VAL A 153 8.01 -9.89 22.54
CA VAL A 153 6.70 -9.26 22.83
C VAL A 153 6.15 -9.67 24.19
N GLN A 154 6.38 -10.91 24.62
CA GLN A 154 6.00 -11.39 25.96
C GLN A 154 6.71 -10.59 27.05
N SER A 155 8.03 -10.38 26.90
CA SER A 155 8.83 -9.56 27.83
C SER A 155 8.36 -8.10 27.87
N MET A 156 8.04 -7.53 26.72
CA MET A 156 7.53 -6.15 26.59
C MET A 156 6.11 -5.96 27.14
N ALA A 157 5.32 -7.03 27.23
CA ALA A 157 3.94 -7.01 27.72
C ALA A 157 3.82 -7.38 29.21
N SER A 158 4.80 -8.08 29.78
CA SER A 158 4.85 -8.36 31.21
C SER A 158 5.15 -7.10 32.03
N SER A 159 4.22 -6.71 32.90
CA SER A 159 4.41 -5.63 33.87
C SER A 159 5.40 -6.06 34.96
N GLY A 160 6.72 -5.92 34.73
CA GLY A 160 7.70 -6.15 35.80
C GLY A 160 9.15 -6.43 35.41
N THR A 161 9.51 -6.52 34.14
CA THR A 161 10.90 -6.85 33.77
C THR A 161 11.76 -5.59 33.74
N SER A 162 12.35 -5.25 34.89
CA SER A 162 13.49 -4.32 34.95
C SER A 162 14.62 -4.89 34.09
N ALA A 163 15.17 -4.09 33.19
CA ALA A 163 16.39 -4.43 32.46
C ALA A 163 17.51 -4.75 33.46
N VAL A 164 18.08 -5.95 33.35
CA VAL A 164 19.34 -6.33 34.00
C VAL A 164 20.50 -5.80 33.17
#